data_AF-A0A9P0CJI5-F1
#
_entry.id   AF-A0A9P0CJI5-F1
#
_cell.length_a   1.000
_cell.length_b   1.000
_cell.length_c   1.000
_cell.angle_alpha   90.00
_cell.angle_beta   90.00
_cell.angle_gamma   90.00
#
_symmetry.space_group_name_H-M   'P 1'
#
loop_
_entity.id
_entity.type
_entity.pdbx_description
1 polymer ?
#
loop_
_entity_poly.entity_id
_entity_poly.type
_entity_poly.pdbx_seq_one_letter_code
_entity_poly.pdbx_strand_id
1 'polypeptide(L)'
;MDNQILFAIIYICEDILDSSSDDDESLDELMTVIVTNRKKVITKRPKVRLFIENVVHKYNDVEFRKHFRVGKSTFQYLLNLIGPGLERQGDVGKKPVSSEKQILISLWFMGTPESYR
;
A
#
# COMPACT_ATOMS: atom_id res chain seq x y z
N MET A 1 -20.05 4.60 9.97
CA MET A 1 -21.52 4.65 9.91
C MET A 1 -21.97 3.62 10.90
N ASP A 2 -22.61 4.09 11.97
CA ASP A 2 -22.88 3.26 13.14
C ASP A 2 -23.93 2.21 12.78
N ASN A 3 -23.71 0.96 13.21
CA ASN A 3 -24.60 -0.16 12.89
C ASN A 3 -26.05 0.14 13.27
N GLN A 4 -26.27 1.01 14.25
CA GLN A 4 -27.61 1.48 14.64
C GLN A 4 -28.33 2.28 13.55
N ILE A 5 -27.60 3.07 12.74
CA ILE A 5 -28.18 3.82 11.63
C ILE A 5 -28.63 2.87 10.52
N LEU A 6 -27.87 1.81 10.27
CA LEU A 6 -28.22 0.80 9.28
C LEU A 6 -29.48 0.02 9.69
N PHE A 7 -29.57 -0.38 10.96
CA PHE A 7 -30.78 -1.05 11.48
C PHE A 7 -32.01 -0.15 11.43
N ALA A 8 -31.87 1.15 11.75
CA ALA A 8 -32.96 2.10 11.65
C ALA A 8 -33.46 2.27 10.21
N ILE A 9 -32.56 2.33 9.22
CA ILE A 9 -32.94 2.44 7.80
C ILE A 9 -33.69 1.18 7.33
N ILE A 10 -33.21 -0.02 7.71
CA ILE A 10 -33.87 -1.28 7.36
C ILE A 10 -35.29 -1.33 7.94
N TYR A 11 -35.43 -0.99 9.21
CA TYR A 11 -36.72 -0.99 9.89
C TYR A 11 -37.71 0.01 9.27
N ILE A 12 -37.25 1.22 8.90
CA ILE A 12 -38.08 2.21 8.21
C ILE A 12 -38.51 1.71 6.82
N CYS A 13 -37.63 1.01 6.10
CA CYS A 13 -38.00 0.41 4.82
C CYS A 13 -39.08 -0.68 5.00
N GLU A 14 -38.96 -1.51 6.02
CA GLU A 14 -39.94 -2.57 6.33
C GLU A 14 -41.32 -1.98 6.67
N ASP A 15 -41.37 -0.93 7.50
CA ASP A 15 -42.61 -0.20 7.82
C ASP A 15 -43.25 0.49 6.60
N ILE A 16 -42.45 1.02 5.66
CA ILE A 16 -42.96 1.64 4.43
C ILE A 16 -43.56 0.59 3.47
N LEU A 17 -43.00 -0.63 3.45
CA LEU A 17 -43.43 -1.71 2.57
C LEU A 17 -44.77 -2.31 2.99
N ASP A 18 -45.01 -2.46 4.29
CA ASP A 18 -46.28 -2.99 4.81
C ASP A 18 -47.48 -2.06 4.52
N SER A 19 -47.20 -0.79 4.17
CA SER A 19 -48.21 0.18 3.76
C SER A 19 -48.43 0.27 2.24
N SER A 20 -47.62 -0.42 1.41
CA SER A 20 -47.70 -0.38 -0.06
C SER A 20 -48.00 -1.77 -0.63
N SER A 21 -49.28 -2.07 -0.85
CA SER A 21 -49.73 -3.31 -1.50
C SER A 21 -49.17 -3.43 -2.92
N ASP A 22 -48.45 -4.54 -3.16
CA ASP A 22 -48.24 -5.25 -4.43
C ASP A 22 -47.35 -4.60 -5.53
N ASP A 23 -46.06 -4.38 -5.27
CA ASP A 23 -45.04 -4.26 -6.34
C ASP A 23 -43.67 -4.85 -5.87
N ASP A 24 -43.65 -6.17 -5.65
CA ASP A 24 -42.51 -6.95 -5.13
C ASP A 24 -41.23 -6.87 -5.99
N GLU A 25 -41.35 -6.58 -7.30
CA GLU A 25 -40.19 -6.55 -8.23
C GLU A 25 -39.23 -5.38 -7.96
N SER A 26 -39.70 -4.31 -7.33
CA SER A 26 -38.90 -3.10 -7.07
C SER A 26 -38.01 -3.22 -5.82
N LEU A 27 -38.32 -4.16 -4.93
CA LEU A 27 -37.69 -4.28 -3.61
C LEU A 27 -36.36 -5.03 -3.66
N ASP A 28 -36.29 -6.09 -4.46
CA ASP A 28 -35.08 -6.88 -4.65
C ASP A 28 -33.96 -6.04 -5.30
N GLU A 29 -34.32 -5.15 -6.23
CA GLU A 29 -33.37 -4.24 -6.85
C GLU A 29 -32.82 -3.23 -5.83
N LEU A 30 -33.67 -2.65 -4.98
CA LEU A 30 -33.24 -1.71 -3.94
C LEU A 30 -32.38 -2.39 -2.86
N MET A 31 -32.74 -3.59 -2.43
CA MET A 31 -31.96 -4.39 -1.49
C MET A 31 -30.59 -4.74 -2.09
N THR A 32 -30.57 -5.11 -3.38
CA THR A 32 -29.33 -5.36 -4.12
C THR A 32 -28.47 -4.09 -4.19
N VAL A 33 -29.04 -2.92 -4.44
CA VAL A 33 -28.32 -1.64 -4.46
C VAL A 33 -27.74 -1.28 -3.09
N ILE A 34 -28.46 -1.53 -1.98
CA ILE A 34 -27.96 -1.26 -0.61
C ILE A 34 -26.83 -2.24 -0.24
N VAL A 35 -26.98 -3.53 -0.58
CA VAL A 35 -25.95 -4.56 -0.32
C VAL A 35 -24.70 -4.32 -1.18
N THR A 36 -24.87 -3.94 -2.44
CA THR A 36 -23.75 -3.71 -3.38
C THR A 36 -23.05 -2.36 -3.15
N ASN A 37 -23.75 -1.33 -2.67
CA ASN A 37 -23.15 -0.03 -2.30
C ASN A 37 -22.51 0.00 -0.92
N ARG A 38 -22.18 -1.15 -0.33
CA ARG A 38 -21.18 -1.21 0.74
C ARG A 38 -19.86 -0.66 0.20
N LYS A 39 -19.63 0.65 0.38
CA LYS A 39 -18.35 1.31 0.14
C LYS A 39 -17.28 0.39 0.70
N LYS A 40 -16.45 -0.21 -0.16
CA LYS A 40 -15.27 -0.98 0.27
C LYS A 40 -14.55 -0.09 1.26
N VAL A 41 -14.57 -0.46 2.54
CA VAL A 41 -13.76 0.20 3.54
C VAL A 41 -12.33 -0.12 3.13
N ILE A 42 -11.69 0.82 2.44
CA ILE A 42 -10.27 0.71 2.09
C ILE A 42 -9.54 0.84 3.43
N THR A 43 -9.31 -0.29 4.09
CA THR A 43 -8.42 -0.33 5.24
C THR A 43 -7.04 0.06 4.72
N LYS A 44 -6.54 1.22 5.17
CA LYS A 44 -5.19 1.67 4.80
C LYS A 44 -4.21 0.64 5.35
N ARG A 45 -3.59 -0.14 4.47
CA ARG A 45 -2.55 -1.08 4.87
C ARG A 45 -1.44 -0.31 5.60
N PRO A 46 -1.02 -0.74 6.81
CA PRO A 46 0.07 -0.08 7.50
C PRO A 46 1.33 -0.15 6.63
N LYS A 47 2.00 0.99 6.47
CA LYS A 47 3.26 1.08 5.73
C LYS A 47 4.41 1.20 6.70
N VAL A 48 5.46 0.40 6.52
CA VAL A 48 6.72 0.56 7.25
C VAL A 48 7.37 1.85 6.79
N ARG A 49 7.57 2.78 7.73
CA ARG A 49 8.24 4.07 7.46
C ARG A 49 9.73 3.93 7.77
N LEU A 50 10.55 4.64 7.00
CA LEU A 50 12.00 4.73 7.22
C LEU A 50 12.66 3.34 7.30
N PHE A 51 12.26 2.43 6.39
CA PHE A 51 12.74 1.05 6.39
C PHE A 51 14.26 0.98 6.26
N ILE A 52 14.86 1.87 5.45
CA ILE A 52 16.31 1.85 5.22
C ILE A 52 17.05 2.24 6.50
N GLU A 53 16.63 3.34 7.12
CA GLU A 53 17.24 3.88 8.33
C GLU A 53 17.03 2.98 9.55
N ASN A 54 15.82 2.43 9.70
CA ASN A 54 15.46 1.68 10.91
C ASN A 54 15.79 0.19 10.82
N VAL A 55 15.91 -0.37 9.62
CA VAL A 55 16.07 -1.82 9.39
C VAL A 55 17.34 -2.12 8.63
N VAL A 56 17.50 -1.59 7.40
CA VAL A 56 18.63 -1.95 6.52
C VAL A 56 19.98 -1.60 7.14
N HIS A 57 20.09 -0.42 7.76
CA HIS A 57 21.32 0.00 8.45
C HIS A 57 21.73 -0.93 9.60
N LYS A 58 20.76 -1.63 10.20
CA LYS A 58 21.00 -2.56 11.33
C LYS A 58 21.30 -3.99 10.90
N TYR A 59 21.12 -4.34 9.63
CA TYR A 59 21.45 -5.69 9.16
C TYR A 59 22.90 -6.04 9.43
N ASN A 60 23.20 -7.30 9.71
CA ASN A 60 24.57 -7.78 9.58
C ASN A 60 24.90 -8.07 8.10
N ASP A 61 26.15 -8.43 7.79
CA ASP A 61 26.57 -8.70 6.41
C ASP A 61 25.82 -9.88 5.78
N VAL A 62 25.46 -10.89 6.57
CA VAL A 62 24.73 -12.08 6.09
C VAL A 62 23.30 -11.72 5.71
N GLU A 63 22.60 -10.97 6.56
CA GLU A 63 21.24 -10.47 6.33
C GLU A 63 21.21 -9.52 5.13
N PHE A 64 22.17 -8.59 5.07
CA PHE A 64 22.28 -7.66 3.96
C PHE A 64 22.46 -8.41 2.63
N ARG A 65 23.39 -9.38 2.58
CA ARG A 65 23.61 -10.20 1.39
C ARG A 65 22.40 -11.04 1.01
N LYS A 66 21.63 -11.54 1.99
CA LYS A 66 20.39 -12.29 1.73
C LYS A 66 19.34 -11.44 1.01
N HIS A 67 19.21 -10.17 1.38
CA HIS A 67 18.19 -9.27 0.82
C HIS A 67 18.62 -8.58 -0.49
N PHE A 68 19.89 -8.19 -0.60
CA PHE A 68 20.38 -7.40 -1.74
C PHE A 68 21.28 -8.18 -2.70
N ARG A 69 21.57 -9.45 -2.40
CA ARG A 69 22.48 -10.34 -3.15
C ARG A 69 23.93 -9.86 -3.29
N VAL A 70 24.31 -8.81 -2.58
CA VAL A 70 25.67 -8.25 -2.54
C VAL A 70 26.11 -8.02 -1.10
N GLY A 71 27.41 -8.03 -0.84
CA GLY A 71 27.95 -7.69 0.48
C GLY A 71 27.86 -6.19 0.78
N LYS A 72 27.90 -5.81 2.07
CA LYS A 72 27.89 -4.40 2.48
C LYS A 72 29.09 -3.62 1.94
N SER A 73 30.27 -4.22 1.95
CA SER A 73 31.49 -3.62 1.39
C SER A 73 31.36 -3.33 -0.10
N THR A 74 30.80 -4.28 -0.86
CA THR A 74 30.49 -4.09 -2.29
C THR A 74 29.45 -3.00 -2.49
N PHE A 75 28.42 -2.93 -1.65
CA PHE A 75 27.44 -1.85 -1.70
C PHE A 75 28.09 -0.48 -1.45
N GLN A 76 28.95 -0.35 -0.44
CA GLN A 76 29.69 0.89 -0.18
C GLN A 76 30.60 1.27 -1.35
N TYR A 77 31.27 0.29 -1.96
CA TYR A 77 32.07 0.52 -3.17
C TYR A 77 31.20 1.07 -4.31
N LEU A 78 30.04 0.45 -4.57
CA LEU A 78 29.09 0.95 -5.57
C LEU A 78 28.62 2.36 -5.23
N LEU A 79 28.24 2.62 -3.98
CA LEU A 79 27.78 3.94 -3.54
C LEU A 79 28.84 5.02 -3.78
N ASN A 80 30.11 4.73 -3.50
CA ASN A 80 31.19 5.68 -3.77
C ASN A 80 31.45 5.87 -5.28
N LEU A 81 31.27 4.81 -6.08
CA LEU A 81 31.55 4.84 -7.51
C LEU A 81 30.47 5.58 -8.32
N ILE A 82 29.19 5.26 -8.08
CA ILE A 82 28.07 5.79 -8.87
C ILE A 82 27.21 6.81 -8.10
N GLY A 83 27.30 6.85 -6.77
CA GLY A 83 26.51 7.75 -5.92
C GLY A 83 26.62 9.22 -6.30
N PRO A 84 27.83 9.77 -6.54
CA PRO A 84 27.98 11.16 -6.96
C PRO A 84 27.25 11.50 -8.26
N GLY A 85 27.11 10.54 -9.19
CA GLY A 85 26.37 10.73 -10.44
C GLY A 85 24.84 10.64 -10.29
N LEU A 86 24.35 10.09 -9.18
CA LEU A 86 22.92 9.97 -8.87
C LEU A 86 22.39 11.12 -8.03
N GLU A 87 23.28 11.94 -7.48
CA GLU A 87 22.93 13.14 -6.73
C GLU A 87 22.45 14.23 -7.69
N ARG A 88 21.16 14.53 -7.64
CA ARG A 88 20.59 15.63 -8.39
C ARG A 88 21.02 16.95 -7.75
N GLN A 89 21.71 17.79 -8.52
CA GLN A 89 21.98 19.17 -8.15
C GLN A 89 20.76 20.04 -8.48
N GLY A 90 20.05 20.50 -7.45
CA GLY A 90 18.95 21.46 -7.60
C GLY A 90 17.79 21.20 -6.64
N ASP A 91 17.31 22.26 -6.00
CA ASP A 91 16.27 22.21 -4.96
C ASP A 91 14.86 22.56 -5.49
N VAL A 92 14.69 22.51 -6.82
CA VAL A 92 13.42 22.88 -7.46
C VAL A 92 12.51 21.65 -7.58
N GLY A 93 11.41 21.66 -6.82
CA GLY A 93 10.35 20.65 -6.89
C GLY A 93 10.43 19.60 -5.78
N LYS A 94 10.12 18.34 -6.11
CA LYS A 94 10.17 17.24 -5.13
C LYS A 94 11.62 16.91 -4.80
N LYS A 95 11.93 16.79 -3.50
CA LYS A 95 13.25 16.37 -3.02
C LYS A 95 13.65 15.05 -3.70
N PRO A 96 14.84 14.98 -4.31
CA PRO A 96 15.32 13.75 -4.91
C PRO A 96 15.52 12.68 -3.84
N VAL A 97 15.31 11.42 -4.21
CA VAL A 97 15.66 10.27 -3.38
C VAL A 97 17.18 10.23 -3.26
N SER A 98 17.73 9.99 -2.06
CA SER A 98 19.19 9.93 -1.90
C SER A 98 19.79 8.79 -2.74
N SER A 99 21.03 9.01 -3.20
CA SER A 99 21.80 8.05 -3.99
C SER A 99 21.83 6.66 -3.35
N GLU A 100 22.06 6.59 -2.04
CA GLU A 100 21.99 5.35 -1.23
C GLU A 100 20.68 4.58 -1.44
N LYS A 101 19.55 5.27 -1.29
CA LYS A 101 18.22 4.65 -1.40
C LYS A 101 17.93 4.20 -2.82
N GLN A 102 18.35 4.99 -3.82
CA GLN A 102 18.22 4.60 -5.22
C GLN A 102 18.94 3.28 -5.50
N ILE A 103 20.21 3.17 -5.08
CA ILE A 103 21.01 1.95 -5.30
C ILE A 103 20.43 0.76 -4.53
N LEU A 104 20.02 0.93 -3.28
CA LEU A 104 19.39 -0.15 -2.49
C LEU A 104 18.11 -0.67 -3.15
N ILE A 105 17.26 0.21 -3.67
CA ILE A 105 16.04 -0.17 -4.40
C ILE A 105 16.40 -0.94 -5.67
N SER A 106 17.38 -0.45 -6.44
CA SER A 106 17.85 -1.13 -7.65
C SER A 106 18.40 -2.53 -7.36
N LEU A 107 19.23 -2.66 -6.32
CA LEU A 107 19.78 -3.96 -5.90
C LEU A 107 18.69 -4.91 -5.42
N TRP A 108 17.72 -4.42 -4.66
CA TRP A 108 16.60 -5.25 -4.21
C TRP A 108 15.75 -5.72 -5.38
N PHE A 109 15.49 -4.84 -6.36
CA PHE A 109 14.72 -5.17 -7.56
C PHE A 109 15.44 -6.18 -8.46
N MET A 110 16.74 -5.97 -8.74
CA MET A 110 17.54 -6.91 -9.54
C MET A 110 17.83 -8.21 -8.78
N GLY A 111 17.97 -8.11 -7.47
CA GLY A 111 18.30 -9.20 -6.58
C GLY A 111 17.10 -10.04 -6.16
N THR A 112 15.87 -9.59 -6.40
CA THR A 112 14.67 -10.40 -6.19
C THR A 112 14.22 -10.89 -7.56
N PRO A 113 14.44 -12.17 -7.91
CA PRO A 113 13.89 -12.71 -9.13
C PRO A 113 12.38 -12.65 -8.94
N GLU A 114 11.67 -12.01 -9.86
CA GLU A 114 10.23 -12.19 -9.97
C GLU A 114 10.01 -13.70 -10.12
N SER A 115 9.65 -14.35 -9.01
CA SER A 115 9.16 -15.71 -9.07
C SER A 115 7.88 -15.60 -9.86
N TYR A 116 7.97 -15.99 -11.14
CA TYR A 116 6.88 -16.11 -12.08
C TYR A 116 5.60 -16.48 -11.30
N ARG A 117 4.67 -15.53 -11.22
CA ARG A 117 3.40 -15.66 -10.49
C ARG A 117 2.27 -15.73 -11.50
#